data_AF-A0A818PSW1-F1
#
_entry.id   AF-A0A818PSW1-F1
#
_cell.length_a   1.000
_cell.length_b   1.000
_cell.length_c   1.000
_cell.angle_alpha   90.00
_cell.angle_beta   90.00
_cell.angle_gamma   90.00
#
_symmetry.space_group_name_H-M   'P 1'
#
loop_
_entity.id
_entity.type
_entity.pdbx_description
1 polymer ?
#
loop_
_entity_poly.entity_id
_entity_poly.type
_entity_poly.pdbx_seq_one_letter_code
_entity_poly.pdbx_strand_id
1 'polypeptide(L)'
;MLTKSPLTNRTNQLSSTLLIKPRVHTILNHKKHQINFEQIDRYSHKFNLLNLSNEKWLAMASSDKYILIGGGSSSSLRLFDLHGNEKYIIDIKTFAAFDLAWSNVLNAFLIAGYDRLQMYDVEKNQLTLVNNIDLINKKDNYLWSIACHGTDLFIVLSDGLESVWRLSLPKFQRIQTLSGSEIRESNSDDRISCIRTNGQSIGMAIRQRTTNQWRVDLFDYNTMIRTHRGLTIGYGTGAFNFLERCMLTPINDDQWLIIGGYKVQPNALTLMDERTGEIKQIERQSDKQNEFISNICTSNNNNQQIITMIVMNNETGQRQIHVFEQ
;
A
#
# COMPACT_ATOMS: atom_id res chain seq x y z
N MET A 1 20.43 -72.85 -10.83
CA MET A 1 19.08 -72.55 -10.32
C MET A 1 19.20 -71.97 -8.93
N LEU A 2 18.57 -70.82 -8.74
CA LEU A 2 18.77 -69.88 -7.64
C LEU A 2 18.34 -70.45 -6.28
N THR A 3 19.27 -70.40 -5.33
CA THR A 3 19.07 -70.65 -3.90
C THR A 3 18.49 -69.42 -3.22
N LYS A 4 17.39 -69.61 -2.47
CA LYS A 4 16.78 -68.60 -1.60
C LYS A 4 17.64 -68.37 -0.37
N SER A 5 17.96 -67.11 -0.12
CA SER A 5 18.41 -66.60 1.19
C SER A 5 17.57 -65.38 1.54
N PRO A 6 16.96 -65.30 2.74
CA PRO A 6 16.36 -64.07 3.23
C PRO A 6 17.44 -63.27 3.98
N LEU A 7 17.71 -62.05 3.53
CA LEU A 7 18.52 -61.10 4.27
C LEU A 7 17.70 -59.86 4.60
N THR A 8 17.50 -59.74 5.90
CA THR A 8 17.15 -58.57 6.69
C THR A 8 17.71 -57.26 6.13
N ASN A 9 16.85 -56.26 5.95
CA ASN A 9 17.28 -54.86 5.99
C ASN A 9 16.56 -54.14 7.12
N ARG A 10 17.31 -53.94 8.20
CA ARG A 10 17.07 -52.91 9.21
C ARG A 10 17.22 -51.55 8.53
N THR A 11 16.15 -50.78 8.46
CA THR A 11 16.23 -49.33 8.27
C THR A 11 15.96 -48.67 9.61
N ASN A 12 17.01 -48.00 10.10
CA ASN A 12 17.00 -47.18 11.31
C ASN A 12 15.96 -46.05 11.18
N GLN A 13 14.87 -46.14 11.94
CA GLN A 13 14.06 -44.96 12.27
C GLN A 13 14.80 -44.18 13.36
N LEU A 14 15.56 -43.17 12.95
CA LEU A 14 15.99 -42.09 13.84
C LEU A 14 14.81 -41.10 13.94
N SER A 15 14.02 -41.23 15.02
CA SER A 15 13.08 -40.21 15.46
C SER A 15 13.85 -39.06 16.10
N SER A 16 14.28 -38.08 15.30
CA SER A 16 14.76 -36.80 15.82
C SER A 16 13.58 -35.86 16.00
N THR A 17 12.94 -35.90 17.17
CA THR A 17 12.03 -34.86 17.63
C THR A 17 12.87 -33.61 17.92
N LEU A 18 13.02 -32.76 16.91
CA LEU A 18 13.56 -31.41 17.06
C LEU A 18 12.51 -30.58 17.81
N LEU A 19 12.63 -30.58 19.14
CA LEU A 19 12.02 -29.61 20.04
C LEU A 19 12.62 -28.23 19.71
N ILE A 20 12.01 -27.55 18.74
CA ILE A 20 12.24 -26.13 18.51
C ILE A 20 11.67 -25.42 19.74
N LYS A 21 12.55 -25.10 20.70
CA LYS A 21 12.20 -24.15 21.76
C LYS A 21 11.83 -22.82 21.09
N PRO A 22 10.65 -22.24 21.39
CA PRO A 22 10.35 -20.90 20.90
C PRO A 22 11.43 -19.96 21.42
N ARG A 23 12.08 -19.25 20.49
CA ARG A 23 12.91 -18.10 20.82
C ARG A 23 11.99 -17.09 21.48
N VAL A 24 12.10 -16.96 22.79
CA VAL A 24 11.56 -15.83 23.54
C VAL A 24 12.29 -14.61 22.99
N HIS A 25 11.64 -13.90 22.06
CA HIS A 25 12.08 -12.59 21.66
C HIS A 25 12.03 -11.70 22.90
N THR A 26 13.19 -11.24 23.33
CA THR A 26 13.31 -10.20 24.34
C THR A 26 12.51 -9.01 23.85
N ILE A 27 11.38 -8.71 24.51
CA ILE A 27 10.58 -7.53 24.24
C ILE A 27 11.45 -6.34 24.65
N LEU A 28 12.17 -5.76 23.69
CA LEU A 28 12.71 -4.43 23.83
C LEU A 28 11.51 -3.50 24.01
N ASN A 29 11.39 -2.91 25.20
CA ASN A 29 10.46 -1.83 25.49
C ASN A 29 10.84 -0.61 24.63
N HIS A 30 10.53 -0.66 23.34
CA HIS A 30 10.42 0.53 22.53
C HIS A 30 9.24 1.32 23.13
N LYS A 31 9.52 2.52 23.64
CA LYS A 31 8.49 3.46 24.05
C LYS A 31 7.48 3.55 22.89
N LYS A 32 6.27 3.04 23.09
CA LYS A 32 5.15 3.16 22.15
C LYS A 32 4.95 4.65 21.87
N HIS A 33 5.40 5.14 20.72
CA HIS A 33 4.99 6.44 20.22
C HIS A 33 3.55 6.28 19.76
N GLN A 34 2.62 6.61 20.65
CA GLN A 34 1.20 6.58 20.34
C GLN A 34 0.88 7.81 19.50
N ILE A 35 0.48 7.59 18.24
CA ILE A 35 -0.04 8.68 17.40
C ILE A 35 -1.26 9.29 18.10
N ASN A 36 -1.18 10.59 18.42
CA ASN A 36 -2.33 11.35 18.84
C ASN A 36 -2.99 12.00 17.62
N PHE A 37 -4.09 11.43 17.14
CA PHE A 37 -4.76 11.91 15.93
C PHE A 37 -5.37 13.30 16.06
N GLU A 38 -5.72 13.74 17.27
CA GLU A 38 -6.15 15.12 17.50
C GLU A 38 -5.05 16.13 17.18
N GLN A 39 -3.79 15.69 17.17
CA GLN A 39 -2.64 16.51 16.81
C GLN A 39 -2.42 16.57 15.29
N ILE A 40 -2.83 15.55 14.52
CA ILE A 40 -2.61 15.52 13.07
C ILE A 40 -3.31 16.71 12.38
N ASP A 41 -4.56 17.00 12.75
CA ASP A 41 -5.31 18.12 12.16
C ASP A 41 -4.83 19.49 12.70
N ARG A 42 -4.21 19.56 13.89
CA ARG A 42 -3.75 20.81 14.53
C ARG A 42 -2.33 21.23 14.16
N TYR A 43 -1.44 20.28 13.90
CA TYR A 43 -0.01 20.54 13.66
C TYR A 43 0.43 20.25 12.23
N SER A 44 -0.50 19.99 11.30
CA SER A 44 -0.13 19.82 9.91
C SER A 44 0.25 21.14 9.23
N HIS A 45 1.40 21.15 8.55
CA HIS A 45 1.71 22.21 7.60
C HIS A 45 0.87 22.00 6.34
N LYS A 46 0.17 23.06 5.89
CA LYS A 46 -0.79 22.99 4.78
C LYS A 46 -0.26 23.72 3.55
N PHE A 47 -0.22 23.01 2.43
CA PHE A 47 0.23 23.54 1.14
C PHE A 47 -0.87 23.35 0.10
N ASN A 48 -1.23 24.43 -0.61
CA ASN A 48 -2.30 24.37 -1.61
C ASN A 48 -1.80 23.74 -2.92
N LEU A 49 -2.56 22.78 -3.46
CA LEU A 49 -2.35 22.20 -4.79
C LEU A 49 -3.18 22.97 -5.82
N LEU A 50 -2.64 24.08 -6.30
CA LEU A 50 -3.38 25.06 -7.11
C LEU A 50 -3.83 24.55 -8.50
N ASN A 51 -3.26 23.46 -9.00
CA ASN A 51 -3.46 23.00 -10.40
C ASN A 51 -3.88 21.53 -10.56
N LEU A 52 -4.33 20.87 -9.49
CA LEU A 52 -4.87 19.50 -9.56
C LEU A 52 -6.40 19.46 -9.43
N SER A 53 -7.08 20.61 -9.45
CA SER A 53 -8.53 20.76 -9.18
C SER A 53 -9.41 19.74 -9.92
N ASN A 54 -9.06 19.41 -11.16
CA ASN A 54 -9.83 18.52 -12.03
C ASN A 54 -9.49 17.02 -11.90
N GLU A 55 -8.50 16.64 -11.09
CA GLU A 55 -8.06 15.25 -11.00
C GLU A 55 -9.05 14.38 -10.22
N LYS A 56 -9.73 13.46 -10.89
CA LYS A 56 -10.70 12.59 -10.22
C LYS A 56 -10.04 11.83 -9.05
N TRP A 57 -8.86 11.26 -9.24
CA TRP A 57 -8.08 10.64 -8.16
C TRP A 57 -6.60 10.99 -8.27
N LEU A 58 -5.90 10.89 -7.14
CA LEU A 58 -4.46 11.08 -7.05
C LEU A 58 -3.80 9.82 -6.50
N ALA A 59 -2.58 9.57 -6.96
CA ALA A 59 -1.64 8.59 -6.43
C ALA A 59 -0.47 9.34 -5.79
N MET A 60 0.06 8.81 -4.70
CA MET A 60 1.16 9.42 -3.95
C MET A 60 2.12 8.36 -3.44
N ALA A 61 3.41 8.65 -3.52
CA ALA A 61 4.47 7.87 -2.87
C ALA A 61 5.57 8.81 -2.39
N SER A 62 6.35 8.36 -1.41
CA SER A 62 7.46 9.12 -0.85
C SER A 62 8.74 8.29 -0.78
N SER A 63 9.87 8.96 -1.02
CA SER A 63 11.20 8.50 -0.64
C SER A 63 11.58 9.09 0.73
N ASP A 64 12.86 9.00 1.09
CA ASP A 64 13.49 9.69 2.22
C ASP A 64 13.70 11.20 2.00
N LYS A 65 13.39 11.73 0.81
CA LYS A 65 13.69 13.11 0.40
C LYS A 65 12.57 13.80 -0.35
N TYR A 66 11.75 13.03 -1.07
CA TYR A 66 10.77 13.57 -1.98
C TYR A 66 9.42 12.88 -1.86
N ILE A 67 8.39 13.60 -2.26
CA ILE A 67 7.03 13.11 -2.40
C ILE A 67 6.66 13.27 -3.87
N LEU A 68 6.27 12.19 -4.53
CA LEU A 68 5.77 12.22 -5.90
C LEU A 68 4.25 12.10 -5.87
N ILE A 69 3.58 13.01 -6.58
CA ILE A 69 2.14 13.02 -6.78
C ILE A 69 1.84 12.94 -8.27
N GLY A 70 0.92 12.06 -8.63
CA GLY A 70 0.36 11.93 -9.97
C GLY A 70 -1.14 11.69 -9.91
N GLY A 71 -1.83 11.79 -11.06
CA GLY A 71 -3.28 11.68 -11.11
C GLY A 71 -3.78 10.82 -12.26
N GLY A 72 -5.04 10.42 -12.14
CA GLY A 72 -5.73 9.56 -13.09
C GLY A 72 -6.03 10.16 -14.46
N SER A 73 -6.22 11.47 -14.50
CA SER A 73 -6.45 12.23 -15.73
C SER A 73 -5.34 13.25 -15.95
N SER A 74 -4.24 13.12 -15.20
CA SER A 74 -3.17 14.09 -15.20
C SER A 74 -2.27 13.90 -16.39
N SER A 75 -1.95 15.03 -17.02
CA SER A 75 -0.83 15.11 -17.94
C SER A 75 0.48 15.43 -17.22
N SER A 76 0.52 15.41 -15.88
CA SER A 76 1.71 15.82 -15.12
C SER A 76 2.02 14.93 -13.92
N LEU A 77 3.32 14.82 -13.62
CA LEU A 77 3.85 14.35 -12.36
C LEU A 77 4.45 15.52 -11.60
N ARG A 78 4.24 15.58 -10.28
CA ARG A 78 4.68 16.67 -9.42
C ARG A 78 5.54 16.14 -8.28
N LEU A 79 6.75 16.65 -8.18
CA LEU A 79 7.71 16.28 -7.14
C LEU A 79 7.77 17.39 -6.09
N PHE A 80 7.61 17.02 -4.83
CA PHE A 80 7.71 17.90 -3.67
C PHE A 80 8.88 17.45 -2.80
N ASP A 81 9.47 18.36 -2.01
CA ASP A 81 10.25 17.93 -0.85
C ASP A 81 9.35 17.44 0.29
N LEU A 82 9.95 16.86 1.33
CA LEU A 82 9.22 16.37 2.50
C LEU A 82 8.50 17.48 3.28
N HIS A 83 8.85 18.75 3.06
CA HIS A 83 8.17 19.90 3.65
C HIS A 83 7.04 20.42 2.77
N GLY A 84 6.65 19.70 1.72
CA GLY A 84 5.52 20.06 0.86
C GLY A 84 5.80 21.19 -0.13
N ASN A 85 7.07 21.59 -0.33
CA ASN A 85 7.42 22.56 -1.36
C ASN A 85 7.56 21.86 -2.71
N GLU A 86 6.82 22.35 -3.72
CA GLU A 86 6.94 21.85 -5.09
C GLU A 86 8.33 22.16 -5.65
N LYS A 87 8.99 21.13 -6.17
CA LYS A 87 10.33 21.24 -6.78
C LYS A 87 10.26 21.18 -8.29
N TYR A 88 9.47 20.24 -8.83
CA TYR A 88 9.39 19.98 -10.27
C TYR A 88 7.99 19.56 -10.68
N ILE A 89 7.62 19.96 -11.90
CA ILE A 89 6.47 19.45 -12.63
C ILE A 89 7.00 18.89 -13.94
N ILE A 90 6.55 17.70 -14.31
CA ILE A 90 6.89 17.08 -15.59
C ILE A 90 5.63 16.69 -16.32
N ASP A 91 5.53 17.15 -17.55
CA ASP A 91 4.46 16.73 -18.44
C ASP A 91 4.73 15.31 -18.96
N ILE A 92 3.75 14.44 -18.74
CA ILE A 92 3.75 13.06 -19.21
C ILE A 92 2.68 12.92 -20.29
N LYS A 93 2.99 12.14 -21.34
CA LYS A 93 1.96 11.75 -22.32
C LYS A 93 0.88 10.98 -21.57
N THR A 94 -0.38 11.38 -21.81
CA THR A 94 -1.60 10.92 -21.13
C THR A 94 -1.47 9.51 -20.58
N PHE A 95 -1.32 9.42 -19.27
CA PHE A 95 -1.20 8.17 -18.55
C PHE A 95 -1.96 8.31 -17.24
N ALA A 96 -2.75 7.30 -16.89
CA ALA A 96 -3.47 7.28 -15.64
C ALA A 96 -2.59 6.62 -14.57
N ALA A 97 -2.07 7.43 -13.64
CA ALA A 97 -1.42 6.90 -12.44
C ALA A 97 -2.48 6.32 -11.51
N PHE A 98 -2.49 4.99 -11.37
CA PHE A 98 -3.38 4.30 -10.44
C PHE A 98 -2.79 4.21 -9.04
N ASP A 99 -1.47 3.99 -8.97
CA ASP A 99 -0.71 3.94 -7.73
C ASP A 99 0.78 4.23 -7.97
N LEU A 100 1.47 4.60 -6.90
CA LEU A 100 2.90 4.93 -6.91
C LEU A 100 3.62 4.15 -5.80
N ALA A 101 4.89 3.82 -6.02
CA ALA A 101 5.76 3.30 -4.97
C ALA A 101 7.20 3.83 -5.14
N TRP A 102 7.93 3.97 -4.03
CA TRP A 102 9.37 4.23 -4.07
C TRP A 102 10.15 2.93 -3.89
N SER A 103 11.19 2.72 -4.69
CA SER A 103 12.12 1.59 -4.54
C SER A 103 13.51 2.09 -4.16
N ASN A 104 13.96 1.72 -2.95
CA ASN A 104 15.32 2.01 -2.50
C ASN A 104 16.38 1.28 -3.33
N VAL A 105 16.10 0.05 -3.79
CA VAL A 105 17.04 -0.76 -4.57
C VAL A 105 17.25 -0.18 -5.97
N LEU A 106 16.21 0.40 -6.56
CA LEU A 106 16.28 1.04 -7.87
C LEU A 106 16.63 2.53 -7.79
N ASN A 107 16.55 3.12 -6.58
CA ASN A 107 16.57 4.56 -6.37
C ASN A 107 15.58 5.31 -7.28
N ALA A 108 14.36 4.78 -7.41
CA ALA A 108 13.39 5.29 -8.38
C ALA A 108 11.95 5.19 -7.88
N PHE A 109 11.12 6.10 -8.37
CA PHE A 109 9.67 5.98 -8.30
C PHE A 109 9.16 5.02 -9.37
N LEU A 110 8.29 4.12 -8.95
CA LEU A 110 7.55 3.22 -9.82
C LEU A 110 6.11 3.69 -9.91
N ILE A 111 5.57 3.63 -11.12
CA ILE A 111 4.23 4.14 -11.43
C ILE A 111 3.42 3.03 -12.09
N ALA A 112 2.32 2.65 -11.43
CA ALA A 112 1.36 1.68 -11.90
C ALA A 112 0.22 2.34 -12.67
N GLY A 113 -0.19 1.74 -13.79
CA GLY A 113 -1.29 2.23 -14.63
C GLY A 113 -1.82 1.16 -15.57
N TYR A 114 -2.28 1.56 -16.76
CA TYR A 114 -3.02 0.67 -17.67
C TYR A 114 -2.21 -0.49 -18.22
N ASP A 115 -1.06 -0.25 -18.85
CA ASP A 115 -0.38 -1.27 -19.68
C ASP A 115 1.04 -1.59 -19.20
N ARG A 116 1.70 -0.65 -18.52
CA ARG A 116 3.12 -0.74 -18.19
C ARG A 116 3.41 -0.21 -16.79
N LEU A 117 4.49 -0.71 -16.21
CA LEU A 117 5.10 -0.12 -15.02
C LEU A 117 6.16 0.88 -15.49
N GLN A 118 6.01 2.16 -15.15
CA GLN A 118 7.00 3.18 -15.50
C GLN A 118 7.96 3.39 -14.33
N MET A 119 9.23 3.62 -14.64
CA MET A 119 10.27 3.89 -13.66
C MET A 119 10.84 5.29 -13.88
N TYR A 120 10.77 6.13 -12.86
CA TYR A 120 11.29 7.47 -12.87
C TYR A 120 12.39 7.62 -11.82
N ASP A 121 13.58 7.99 -12.26
CA ASP A 121 14.69 8.33 -11.38
C ASP A 121 14.60 9.80 -10.96
N VAL A 122 15.11 10.10 -9.77
CA VAL A 122 15.29 11.46 -9.27
C VAL A 122 16.79 11.75 -9.18
N GLU A 123 17.38 12.19 -10.29
CA GLU A 123 18.79 12.58 -10.35
C GLU A 123 18.93 14.10 -10.32
N LYS A 124 19.79 14.64 -9.43
CA LYS A 124 20.14 16.08 -9.39
C LYS A 124 18.92 17.01 -9.46
N ASN A 125 17.86 16.65 -8.74
CA ASN A 125 16.59 17.36 -8.77
C ASN A 125 15.92 17.34 -10.16
N GLN A 126 16.03 16.28 -10.93
CA GLN A 126 15.25 16.07 -12.16
C GLN A 126 14.55 14.73 -12.03
N LEU A 127 13.27 14.70 -12.39
CA LEU A 127 12.52 13.46 -12.48
C LEU A 127 12.61 12.97 -13.94
N THR A 128 13.16 11.78 -14.20
CA THR A 128 13.37 11.34 -15.59
C THR A 128 12.83 9.94 -15.78
N LEU A 129 12.04 9.74 -16.84
CA LEU A 129 11.59 8.40 -17.23
C LEU A 129 12.82 7.60 -17.70
N VAL A 130 13.20 6.58 -16.93
CA VAL A 130 14.37 5.76 -17.20
C VAL A 130 14.00 4.38 -17.76
N ASN A 131 12.77 3.91 -17.54
CA ASN A 131 12.31 2.64 -18.12
C ASN A 131 10.78 2.53 -18.20
N ASN A 132 10.31 1.72 -19.16
CA ASN A 132 8.94 1.24 -19.26
C ASN A 132 8.97 -0.28 -19.29
N ILE A 133 8.31 -0.92 -18.32
CA ILE A 133 8.38 -2.36 -18.14
C ILE A 133 7.01 -2.95 -18.48
N ASP A 134 6.99 -3.76 -19.54
CA ASP A 134 5.80 -4.48 -19.99
C ASP A 134 5.64 -5.76 -19.16
N LEU A 135 4.70 -5.72 -18.20
CA LEU A 135 4.46 -6.84 -17.28
C LEU A 135 3.25 -7.70 -17.66
N ILE A 136 2.34 -7.15 -18.47
CA ILE A 136 1.06 -7.79 -18.79
C ILE A 136 0.89 -7.83 -20.31
N ASN A 137 0.56 -9.02 -20.83
CA ASN A 137 0.34 -9.24 -22.26
C ASN A 137 -1.15 -9.39 -22.62
N LYS A 138 -2.05 -9.22 -21.64
CA LYS A 138 -3.50 -9.35 -21.83
C LYS A 138 -4.15 -7.98 -21.95
N LYS A 139 -4.98 -7.84 -22.98
CA LYS A 139 -5.87 -6.69 -23.17
C LYS A 139 -6.79 -6.56 -21.94
N ASP A 140 -7.01 -5.34 -21.49
CA ASP A 140 -7.91 -4.95 -20.38
C ASP A 140 -7.46 -5.32 -18.96
N ASN A 141 -6.23 -5.81 -18.78
CA ASN A 141 -5.61 -5.94 -17.46
C ASN A 141 -4.75 -4.71 -17.16
N TYR A 142 -4.82 -4.21 -15.93
CA TYR A 142 -4.03 -3.07 -15.48
C TYR A 142 -3.35 -3.28 -14.13
N LEU A 143 -2.24 -2.58 -13.92
CA LEU A 143 -1.50 -2.54 -12.66
C LEU A 143 -2.26 -1.62 -11.69
N TRP A 144 -3.03 -2.19 -10.77
CA TRP A 144 -3.96 -1.43 -9.94
C TRP A 144 -3.30 -0.78 -8.74
N SER A 145 -2.48 -1.54 -8.01
CA SER A 145 -1.78 -1.05 -6.82
C SER A 145 -0.43 -1.74 -6.68
N ILE A 146 0.56 -1.02 -6.16
CA ILE A 146 1.92 -1.50 -6.03
C ILE A 146 2.52 -1.17 -4.66
N ALA A 147 3.44 -2.01 -4.21
CA ALA A 147 4.22 -1.77 -3.01
C ALA A 147 5.65 -2.31 -3.17
N CYS A 148 6.64 -1.57 -2.67
CA CYS A 148 8.04 -1.98 -2.70
C CYS A 148 8.58 -2.10 -1.29
N HIS A 149 9.37 -3.14 -1.04
CA HIS A 149 10.22 -3.22 0.14
C HIS A 149 11.43 -4.10 -0.18
N GLY A 150 12.62 -3.64 0.19
CA GLY A 150 13.86 -4.33 -0.12
C GLY A 150 13.97 -4.65 -1.62
N THR A 151 14.20 -5.92 -1.94
CA THR A 151 14.29 -6.43 -3.31
C THR A 151 12.98 -6.94 -3.87
N ASP A 152 11.84 -6.67 -3.23
CA ASP A 152 10.54 -7.15 -3.66
C ASP A 152 9.62 -6.02 -4.12
N LEU A 153 8.92 -6.28 -5.22
CA LEU A 153 7.81 -5.49 -5.73
C LEU A 153 6.55 -6.34 -5.72
N PHE A 154 5.52 -5.88 -5.00
CA PHE A 154 4.20 -6.47 -5.02
C PHE A 154 3.28 -5.67 -5.94
N ILE A 155 2.46 -6.38 -6.72
CA ILE A 155 1.56 -5.79 -7.71
C ILE A 155 0.19 -6.44 -7.59
N VAL A 156 -0.83 -5.64 -7.33
CA VAL A 156 -2.23 -6.02 -7.51
C VAL A 156 -2.61 -5.78 -8.96
N LEU A 157 -3.14 -6.80 -9.63
CA LEU A 157 -3.67 -6.69 -10.98
C LEU A 157 -5.18 -6.59 -10.95
N SER A 158 -5.75 -5.78 -11.86
CA SER A 158 -7.17 -5.86 -12.16
C SER A 158 -7.40 -6.78 -13.35
N ASP A 159 -7.44 -8.08 -13.10
CA ASP A 159 -7.64 -9.14 -14.10
C ASP A 159 -9.02 -9.82 -13.98
N GLY A 160 -9.96 -9.18 -13.27
CA GLY A 160 -11.32 -9.65 -13.01
C GLY A 160 -11.47 -10.54 -11.77
N LEU A 161 -10.39 -11.21 -11.33
CA LEU A 161 -10.36 -11.98 -10.07
C LEU A 161 -9.37 -11.41 -9.05
N GLU A 162 -8.56 -10.44 -9.48
CA GLU A 162 -7.46 -9.79 -8.78
C GLU A 162 -6.43 -10.78 -8.26
N SER A 163 -5.33 -10.90 -9.01
CA SER A 163 -4.13 -11.57 -8.55
C SER A 163 -3.12 -10.58 -7.96
N VAL A 164 -2.30 -11.08 -7.03
CA VAL A 164 -1.14 -10.36 -6.52
C VAL A 164 0.12 -11.06 -6.99
N TRP A 165 1.00 -10.33 -7.68
CA TRP A 165 2.32 -10.81 -8.07
C TRP A 165 3.38 -10.29 -7.11
N ARG A 166 4.34 -11.13 -6.75
CA ARG A 166 5.61 -10.73 -6.14
C ARG A 166 6.72 -10.87 -7.18
N LEU A 167 7.40 -9.78 -7.48
CA LEU A 167 8.51 -9.71 -8.43
C LEU A 167 9.82 -9.38 -7.70
N SER A 168 10.93 -9.97 -8.15
CA SER A 168 12.27 -9.62 -7.68
C SER A 168 12.76 -8.33 -8.34
N LEU A 169 13.34 -7.40 -7.60
CA LEU A 169 14.07 -6.25 -8.10
C LEU A 169 15.59 -6.54 -8.09
N PRO A 170 16.37 -6.01 -9.06
CA PRO A 170 15.95 -5.12 -10.15
C PRO A 170 15.46 -5.85 -11.42
N LYS A 171 15.36 -7.19 -11.40
CA LYS A 171 15.13 -8.00 -12.61
C LYS A 171 13.68 -8.07 -13.06
N PHE A 172 12.74 -7.67 -12.21
CA PHE A 172 11.29 -7.82 -12.39
C PHE A 172 10.83 -9.26 -12.67
N GLN A 173 11.62 -10.26 -12.25
CA GLN A 173 11.26 -11.67 -12.41
C GLN A 173 10.16 -12.04 -11.41
N ARG A 174 9.10 -12.69 -11.88
CA ARG A 174 8.03 -13.18 -11.01
C ARG A 174 8.53 -14.32 -10.12
N ILE A 175 8.43 -14.11 -8.81
CA ILE A 175 8.80 -15.09 -7.78
C ILE A 175 7.56 -15.87 -7.36
N GLN A 176 6.45 -15.17 -7.12
CA GLN A 176 5.24 -15.77 -6.55
C GLN A 176 3.99 -15.10 -7.12
N THR A 177 2.88 -15.83 -7.12
CA THR A 177 1.54 -15.33 -7.46
C THR A 177 0.58 -15.81 -6.40
N LEU A 178 -0.22 -14.88 -5.88
CA LEU A 178 -1.38 -15.16 -5.06
C LEU A 178 -2.61 -14.95 -5.92
N SER A 179 -3.38 -16.01 -6.12
CA SER A 179 -4.61 -15.98 -6.90
C SER A 179 -5.74 -15.30 -6.12
N GLY A 180 -6.75 -14.82 -6.85
CA GLY A 180 -7.95 -14.27 -6.23
C GLY A 180 -8.63 -15.23 -5.24
N SER A 181 -8.59 -16.55 -5.46
CA SER A 181 -9.14 -17.54 -4.53
C SER A 181 -8.34 -17.72 -3.24
N GLU A 182 -7.06 -17.36 -3.23
CA GLU A 182 -6.23 -17.38 -2.02
C GLU A 182 -6.39 -16.08 -1.21
N ILE A 183 -6.72 -14.98 -1.89
CA ILE A 183 -6.99 -13.68 -1.28
C ILE A 183 -8.44 -13.59 -0.77
N ARG A 184 -9.39 -14.11 -1.53
CA ARG A 184 -10.82 -14.00 -1.28
C ARG A 184 -11.31 -15.21 -0.52
N GLU A 185 -12.17 -14.97 0.46
CA GLU A 185 -12.71 -16.06 1.28
C GLU A 185 -14.05 -16.58 0.75
N SER A 186 -14.79 -15.71 0.07
CA SER A 186 -16.05 -16.10 -0.54
C SER A 186 -16.34 -15.26 -1.78
N ASN A 187 -17.40 -15.65 -2.50
CA ASN A 187 -17.91 -14.88 -3.63
C ASN A 187 -18.46 -13.49 -3.22
N SER A 188 -18.45 -13.15 -1.92
CA SER A 188 -18.77 -11.82 -1.42
C SER A 188 -17.61 -10.84 -1.48
N ASP A 189 -16.36 -11.25 -1.72
CA ASP A 189 -15.25 -10.31 -1.87
C ASP A 189 -15.23 -9.75 -3.30
N ASP A 190 -15.13 -8.44 -3.42
CA ASP A 190 -15.20 -7.75 -4.71
C ASP A 190 -13.82 -7.40 -5.24
N ARG A 191 -13.16 -6.46 -4.54
CA ARG A 191 -11.98 -5.77 -5.04
C ARG A 191 -10.93 -5.43 -3.98
N ILE A 192 -9.65 -5.45 -4.35
CA ILE A 192 -8.52 -4.94 -3.56
C ILE A 192 -8.33 -3.47 -3.93
N SER A 193 -8.46 -2.56 -2.96
CA SER A 193 -8.27 -1.12 -3.18
C SER A 193 -6.79 -0.75 -3.24
N CYS A 194 -5.98 -1.26 -2.32
CA CYS A 194 -4.54 -1.03 -2.32
C CYS A 194 -3.79 -2.16 -1.60
N ILE A 195 -2.48 -2.24 -1.91
CA ILE A 195 -1.50 -3.09 -1.24
C ILE A 195 -0.38 -2.22 -0.69
N ARG A 196 0.09 -2.51 0.54
CA ARG A 196 1.30 -1.90 1.11
C ARG A 196 2.08 -2.93 1.92
N THR A 197 3.31 -2.62 2.27
CA THR A 197 4.16 -3.46 3.12
C THR A 197 4.99 -2.60 4.07
N ASN A 198 5.20 -3.07 5.30
CA ASN A 198 6.19 -2.52 6.25
C ASN A 198 7.50 -3.34 6.26
N GLY A 199 7.61 -4.36 5.41
CA GLY A 199 8.74 -5.29 5.37
C GLY A 199 8.62 -6.52 6.26
N GLN A 200 7.61 -6.57 7.13
CA GLN A 200 7.30 -7.73 7.97
C GLN A 200 6.00 -8.40 7.53
N SER A 201 5.02 -7.60 7.12
CA SER A 201 3.76 -8.04 6.54
C SER A 201 3.38 -7.26 5.29
N ILE A 202 2.35 -7.77 4.63
CA ILE A 202 1.67 -7.17 3.49
C ILE A 202 0.24 -6.89 3.91
N GLY A 203 -0.18 -5.63 3.85
CA GLY A 203 -1.55 -5.21 4.09
C GLY A 203 -2.32 -5.02 2.80
N MET A 204 -3.54 -5.53 2.74
CA MET A 204 -4.45 -5.34 1.60
C MET A 204 -5.82 -4.86 2.07
N ALA A 205 -6.29 -3.73 1.53
CA ALA A 205 -7.65 -3.25 1.77
C ALA A 205 -8.63 -3.90 0.80
N ILE A 206 -9.60 -4.66 1.31
CA ILE A 206 -10.52 -5.49 0.52
C ILE A 206 -11.96 -5.00 0.73
N ARG A 207 -12.68 -4.80 -0.37
CA ARG A 207 -14.11 -4.47 -0.40
C ARG A 207 -14.94 -5.73 -0.49
N GLN A 208 -16.00 -5.79 0.29
CA GLN A 208 -17.03 -6.82 0.20
C GLN A 208 -18.16 -6.35 -0.73
N ARG A 209 -18.46 -7.13 -1.78
CA ARG A 209 -19.49 -6.87 -2.80
C ARG A 209 -20.89 -6.72 -2.23
N THR A 210 -21.27 -7.58 -1.30
CA THR A 210 -22.66 -7.66 -0.81
C THR A 210 -23.00 -6.61 0.22
N THR A 211 -22.03 -6.27 1.07
CA THR A 211 -22.21 -5.34 2.20
C THR A 211 -21.59 -3.97 1.95
N ASN A 212 -20.82 -3.82 0.85
CA ASN A 212 -19.92 -2.68 0.61
C ASN A 212 -18.94 -2.40 1.74
N GLN A 213 -18.72 -3.36 2.65
CA GLN A 213 -17.81 -3.18 3.78
C GLN A 213 -16.35 -3.25 3.33
N TRP A 214 -15.52 -2.45 3.97
CA TRP A 214 -14.08 -2.48 3.84
C TRP A 214 -13.47 -3.22 5.04
N ARG A 215 -12.45 -4.03 4.77
CA ARG A 215 -11.56 -4.62 5.78
C ARG A 215 -10.11 -4.55 5.30
N VAL A 216 -9.17 -4.72 6.22
CA VAL A 216 -7.74 -4.86 5.89
C VAL A 216 -7.23 -6.21 6.34
N ASP A 217 -6.88 -7.06 5.39
CA ASP A 217 -6.26 -8.36 5.68
C ASP A 217 -4.74 -8.21 5.66
N LEU A 218 -4.07 -8.91 6.58
CA LEU A 218 -2.61 -8.96 6.65
C LEU A 218 -2.10 -10.33 6.23
N PHE A 219 -0.99 -10.33 5.51
CA PHE A 219 -0.32 -11.51 5.01
C PHE A 219 1.14 -11.47 5.44
N ASP A 220 1.70 -12.64 5.75
CA ASP A 220 3.13 -12.77 6.01
C ASP A 220 3.93 -12.36 4.75
N TYR A 221 4.97 -11.54 4.94
CA TYR A 221 5.72 -10.96 3.84
C TYR A 221 6.37 -12.01 2.93
N ASN A 222 6.91 -13.08 3.52
CA ASN A 222 7.72 -14.05 2.78
C ASN A 222 6.88 -15.12 2.11
N THR A 223 5.90 -15.65 2.83
CA THR A 223 5.06 -16.75 2.38
C THR A 223 3.81 -16.28 1.65
N MET A 224 3.41 -15.02 1.83
CA MET A 224 2.14 -14.46 1.37
C MET A 224 0.89 -15.20 1.89
N ILE A 225 1.02 -15.93 3.01
CA ILE A 225 -0.10 -16.59 3.68
C ILE A 225 -0.79 -15.56 4.57
N ARG A 226 -2.13 -15.54 4.58
CA ARG A 226 -2.91 -14.65 5.43
C ARG A 226 -2.63 -14.94 6.90
N THR A 227 -2.13 -13.95 7.63
CA THR A 227 -1.85 -14.03 9.07
C THR A 227 -2.99 -13.46 9.89
N HIS A 228 -3.62 -12.39 9.38
CA HIS A 228 -4.75 -11.75 10.05
C HIS A 228 -5.85 -11.40 9.07
N ARG A 229 -7.10 -11.60 9.50
CA ARG A 229 -8.27 -11.09 8.80
C ARG A 229 -8.77 -9.86 9.52
N GLY A 230 -8.78 -8.73 8.83
CA GLY A 230 -9.19 -7.47 9.41
C GLY A 230 -10.64 -7.47 9.85
N LEU A 231 -10.91 -6.70 10.89
CA LEU A 231 -12.27 -6.27 11.21
C LEU A 231 -12.75 -5.26 10.17
N THR A 232 -14.07 -5.13 10.05
CA THR A 232 -14.68 -4.11 9.21
C THR A 232 -14.31 -2.73 9.74
N ILE A 233 -13.72 -1.90 8.89
CA ILE A 233 -13.26 -0.54 9.21
C ILE A 233 -14.24 0.54 8.75
N GLY A 234 -15.19 0.16 7.89
CA GLY A 234 -16.15 1.07 7.30
C GLY A 234 -16.90 0.44 6.14
N TYR A 235 -17.70 1.24 5.44
CA TYR A 235 -18.49 0.84 4.29
C TYR A 235 -18.47 1.92 3.21
N GLY A 236 -18.48 1.47 1.96
CA GLY A 236 -18.72 2.32 0.80
C GLY A 236 -20.18 2.70 0.68
N THR A 237 -20.46 3.98 0.41
CA THR A 237 -21.82 4.48 0.11
C THR A 237 -22.04 4.70 -1.39
N GLY A 238 -21.02 4.46 -2.22
CA GLY A 238 -21.09 4.58 -3.67
C GLY A 238 -21.14 3.24 -4.40
N ALA A 239 -21.30 3.34 -5.72
CA ALA A 239 -20.81 2.28 -6.59
C ALA A 239 -19.29 2.36 -6.61
N PHE A 240 -18.60 1.21 -6.52
CA PHE A 240 -17.15 1.17 -6.61
C PHE A 240 -16.70 1.84 -7.91
N ASN A 241 -15.98 2.95 -7.76
CA ASN A 241 -15.33 3.66 -8.83
C ASN A 241 -13.90 4.02 -8.37
N PHE A 242 -13.09 4.61 -9.24
CA PHE A 242 -11.71 5.00 -8.90
C PHE A 242 -11.59 5.91 -7.67
N LEU A 243 -12.69 6.50 -7.19
CA LEU A 243 -12.73 7.45 -6.07
C LEU A 243 -13.02 6.77 -4.73
N GLU A 244 -13.85 5.72 -4.73
CA GLU A 244 -14.19 4.97 -3.53
C GLU A 244 -13.06 4.00 -3.19
N ARG A 245 -12.11 4.47 -2.39
CA ARG A 245 -10.92 3.72 -1.99
C ARG A 245 -10.78 3.70 -0.49
N CYS A 246 -10.41 2.53 0.03
CA CYS A 246 -9.77 2.46 1.33
C CYS A 246 -8.25 2.44 1.12
N MET A 247 -7.56 3.35 1.79
CA MET A 247 -6.11 3.48 1.72
C MET A 247 -5.51 2.96 3.01
N LEU A 248 -4.34 2.36 2.91
CA LEU A 248 -3.55 1.97 4.06
C LEU A 248 -2.10 2.44 3.88
N THR A 249 -1.40 2.67 4.98
CA THR A 249 0.03 2.99 4.99
C THR A 249 0.66 2.48 6.29
N PRO A 250 1.88 1.94 6.26
CA PRO A 250 2.55 1.54 7.49
C PRO A 250 3.02 2.77 8.25
N ILE A 251 2.72 2.82 9.54
CA ILE A 251 3.31 3.80 10.45
C ILE A 251 4.66 3.25 10.93
N ASN A 252 4.66 2.04 11.45
CA ASN A 252 5.87 1.39 11.90
C ASN A 252 5.75 -0.11 11.66
N ASP A 253 6.72 -0.84 12.18
CA ASP A 253 6.80 -2.28 12.06
C ASP A 253 5.56 -3.01 12.62
N ASP A 254 4.83 -2.40 13.56
CA ASP A 254 3.70 -3.03 14.26
C ASP A 254 2.35 -2.37 13.96
N GLN A 255 2.30 -1.24 13.25
CA GLN A 255 1.10 -0.41 13.16
C GLN A 255 0.80 0.07 11.75
N TRP A 256 -0.47 -0.05 11.41
CA TRP A 256 -1.03 0.36 10.13
C TRP A 256 -2.01 1.51 10.33
N LEU A 257 -1.88 2.56 9.53
CA LEU A 257 -2.88 3.61 9.42
C LEU A 257 -3.77 3.31 8.23
N ILE A 258 -5.07 3.30 8.47
CA ILE A 258 -6.09 2.96 7.50
C ILE A 258 -7.10 4.10 7.44
N ILE A 259 -7.44 4.50 6.21
CA ILE A 259 -8.27 5.67 5.95
C ILE A 259 -9.29 5.35 4.87
N GLY A 260 -10.56 5.63 5.16
CA GLY A 260 -11.61 5.69 4.16
C GLY A 260 -11.49 6.95 3.31
N GLY A 261 -11.42 6.79 1.99
CA GLY A 261 -11.40 7.89 1.04
C GLY A 261 -12.80 8.45 0.76
N TYR A 262 -12.99 8.99 -0.45
CA TYR A 262 -14.27 9.52 -0.88
C TYR A 262 -15.39 8.46 -0.80
N LYS A 263 -16.56 8.83 -0.26
CA LYS A 263 -17.73 7.94 -0.09
C LYS A 263 -17.47 6.68 0.75
N VAL A 264 -16.49 6.71 1.66
CA VAL A 264 -16.32 5.69 2.69
C VAL A 264 -16.75 6.25 4.04
N GLN A 265 -17.57 5.49 4.77
CA GLN A 265 -18.06 5.86 6.10
C GLN A 265 -17.65 4.81 7.15
N PRO A 266 -17.39 5.23 8.40
CA PRO A 266 -17.30 6.63 8.83
C PRO A 266 -16.03 7.31 8.27
N ASN A 267 -16.03 8.64 8.21
CA ASN A 267 -14.83 9.42 7.91
C ASN A 267 -13.91 9.37 9.12
N ALA A 268 -13.09 8.33 9.20
CA ALA A 268 -12.31 8.03 10.39
C ALA A 268 -10.88 7.65 10.03
N LEU A 269 -9.99 7.94 10.98
CA LEU A 269 -8.63 7.44 10.98
C LEU A 269 -8.63 6.17 11.83
N THR A 270 -8.25 5.05 11.23
CA THR A 270 -8.25 3.75 11.88
C THR A 270 -6.81 3.27 12.03
N LEU A 271 -6.37 3.07 13.25
CA LEU A 271 -5.15 2.32 13.53
C LEU A 271 -5.46 0.85 13.64
N MET A 272 -4.57 0.03 13.11
CA MET A 272 -4.57 -1.41 13.31
C MET A 272 -3.21 -1.83 13.86
N ASP A 273 -3.19 -2.55 14.99
CA ASP A 273 -1.99 -3.21 15.50
C ASP A 273 -1.83 -4.56 14.79
N GLU A 274 -0.69 -4.79 14.17
CA GLU A 274 -0.41 -5.98 13.35
C GLU A 274 -0.43 -7.28 14.16
N ARG A 275 0.04 -7.24 15.41
CA ARG A 275 0.25 -8.44 16.24
C ARG A 275 -1.07 -9.00 16.76
N THR A 276 -1.99 -8.09 17.06
CA THR A 276 -3.29 -8.43 17.66
C THR A 276 -4.42 -8.33 16.65
N GLY A 277 -4.24 -7.55 15.59
CA GLY A 277 -5.27 -7.19 14.64
C GLY A 277 -6.37 -6.28 15.21
N GLU A 278 -6.17 -5.78 16.44
CA GLU A 278 -7.08 -4.85 17.07
C GLU A 278 -7.09 -3.53 16.29
N ILE A 279 -8.29 -2.99 16.08
CA ILE A 279 -8.49 -1.68 15.47
C ILE A 279 -8.87 -0.64 16.51
N LYS A 280 -8.24 0.53 16.43
CA LYS A 280 -8.65 1.74 17.16
C LYS A 280 -9.07 2.78 16.15
N GLN A 281 -10.35 3.13 16.17
CA GLN A 281 -10.93 4.09 15.25
C GLN A 281 -11.16 5.43 15.95
N ILE A 282 -10.76 6.50 15.29
CA ILE A 282 -11.02 7.87 15.72
C ILE A 282 -11.79 8.54 14.58
N GLU A 283 -13.07 8.77 14.83
CA GLU A 283 -13.92 9.53 13.91
C GLU A 283 -13.40 10.97 13.83
N ARG A 284 -13.24 11.45 12.60
CA ARG A 284 -12.83 12.83 12.38
C ARG A 284 -14.03 13.72 12.68
N GLN A 285 -13.98 14.40 13.81
CA GLN A 285 -14.88 15.50 14.14
C GLN A 285 -14.52 16.69 13.25
N SER A 286 -14.91 16.69 11.98
CA SER A 286 -14.82 17.90 11.18
C SER A 286 -16.18 18.61 11.15
N ASP A 287 -16.19 19.88 11.55
CA ASP A 287 -17.22 20.87 11.20
C ASP A 287 -17.33 21.06 9.66
N LYS A 288 -16.45 20.39 8.90
CA LYS A 288 -16.36 20.36 7.45
C LYS A 288 -16.73 18.98 6.95
N GLN A 289 -18.03 18.71 6.86
CA GLN A 289 -18.58 17.48 6.26
C GLN A 289 -18.14 17.27 4.79
N ASN A 290 -17.50 18.28 4.19
CA ASN A 290 -17.11 18.31 2.79
C ASN A 290 -15.62 17.97 2.55
N GLU A 291 -14.81 17.64 3.56
CA GLU A 291 -13.40 17.27 3.36
C GLU A 291 -13.16 15.76 3.51
N PHE A 292 -12.34 15.18 2.63
CA PHE A 292 -11.89 13.79 2.72
C PHE A 292 -10.41 13.67 2.36
N ILE A 293 -9.77 12.59 2.81
CA ILE A 293 -8.38 12.28 2.46
C ILE A 293 -8.40 11.50 1.15
N SER A 294 -7.70 12.00 0.13
CA SER A 294 -7.66 11.40 -1.21
C SER A 294 -6.43 10.53 -1.44
N ASN A 295 -5.33 10.77 -0.71
CA ASN A 295 -4.17 9.90 -0.66
C ASN A 295 -3.37 10.07 0.64
N ILE A 296 -2.57 9.06 1.00
CA ILE A 296 -1.66 9.07 2.15
C ILE A 296 -0.39 8.28 1.85
N CYS A 297 0.75 8.77 2.33
CA CYS A 297 1.99 8.02 2.38
C CYS A 297 2.79 8.37 3.65
N THR A 298 3.73 7.50 4.00
CA THR A 298 4.67 7.70 5.09
C THR A 298 6.10 7.71 4.57
N SER A 299 6.93 8.55 5.17
CA SER A 299 8.36 8.62 4.93
C SER A 299 9.10 8.76 6.25
N ASN A 300 10.41 8.47 6.22
CA ASN A 300 11.29 8.68 7.35
C ASN A 300 12.34 9.70 6.96
N ASN A 301 12.54 10.71 7.81
CA ASN A 301 13.57 11.72 7.66
C ASN A 301 14.32 11.85 8.99
N ASN A 302 15.61 11.53 9.03
CA ASN A 302 16.44 11.65 10.25
C ASN A 302 15.83 11.00 11.52
N ASN A 303 15.27 9.79 11.39
CA ASN A 303 14.55 9.06 12.44
C ASN A 303 13.22 9.68 12.90
N GLN A 304 12.76 10.75 12.25
CA GLN A 304 11.41 11.27 12.41
C GLN A 304 10.50 10.65 11.36
N GLN A 305 9.33 10.25 11.81
CA GLN A 305 8.30 9.76 10.91
C GLN A 305 7.51 10.94 10.36
N ILE A 306 7.36 10.97 9.04
CA ILE A 306 6.55 11.97 8.35
C ILE A 306 5.36 11.28 7.71
N ILE A 307 4.17 11.74 8.06
CA ILE A 307 2.91 11.34 7.46
C ILE A 307 2.48 12.47 6.51
N THR A 308 2.34 12.16 5.23
CA THR A 308 1.83 13.09 4.24
C THR A 308 0.45 12.64 3.79
N MET A 309 -0.50 13.56 3.79
CA MET A 309 -1.85 13.32 3.30
C MET A 309 -2.22 14.36 2.25
N ILE A 310 -3.05 13.97 1.29
CA ILE A 310 -3.75 14.91 0.42
C ILE A 310 -5.19 15.00 0.90
N VAL A 311 -5.59 16.18 1.33
CA VAL A 311 -6.96 16.48 1.74
C VAL A 311 -7.67 17.21 0.60
N MET A 312 -8.86 16.74 0.24
CA MET A 312 -9.69 17.33 -0.81
C MET A 312 -10.99 17.85 -0.22
N ASN A 313 -11.36 19.07 -0.63
CA ASN A 313 -12.69 19.61 -0.43
C ASN A 313 -13.60 19.13 -1.58
N ASN A 314 -14.67 18.45 -1.24
CA ASN A 314 -15.63 17.85 -2.17
C ASN A 314 -16.49 18.88 -2.91
N GLU A 315 -16.75 20.05 -2.32
CA GLU A 315 -17.54 21.11 -2.96
C GLU A 315 -16.71 21.91 -3.96
N THR A 316 -15.52 22.33 -3.54
CA THR A 316 -14.67 23.22 -4.35
C THR A 316 -13.71 22.46 -5.24
N GLY A 317 -13.51 21.17 -4.99
CA GLY A 317 -12.46 20.37 -5.61
C GLY A 317 -11.04 20.81 -5.24
N GLN A 318 -10.87 21.72 -4.28
CA GLN A 318 -9.55 22.16 -3.84
C GLN A 318 -8.82 21.04 -3.12
N ARG A 319 -7.50 20.94 -3.33
CA ARG A 319 -6.63 19.93 -2.70
C ARG A 319 -5.51 20.61 -1.93
N GLN A 320 -5.16 20.02 -0.80
CA GLN A 320 -4.09 20.48 0.08
C GLN A 320 -3.21 19.31 0.49
N ILE A 321 -1.90 19.51 0.50
CA ILE A 321 -0.96 18.60 1.15
C ILE A 321 -0.89 18.97 2.61
N HIS A 322 -1.09 17.99 3.48
CA HIS A 322 -0.91 18.09 4.92
C HIS A 322 0.29 17.23 5.29
N VAL A 323 1.34 17.86 5.83
CA VAL A 323 2.54 17.17 6.31
C VAL A 323 2.53 17.19 7.84
N PHE A 324 2.66 16.02 8.45
CA PHE A 324 2.72 15.83 9.89
C PHE A 324 4.01 15.09 10.27
N GLU A 325 4.82 15.70 11.13
CA GLU A 325 6.11 15.19 11.59
C GLU A 325 5.97 14.69 13.04
N GLN A 326 6.52 13.50 13.34
CA GLN A 326 6.56 12.92 14.68
C GLN A 326 7.95 12.93 15.31
#